data_AF-A0A1G9DT47-F1
#
_entry.id   AF-A0A1G9DT47-F1
#
_cell.length_a   1.000
_cell.length_b   1.000
_cell.length_c   1.000
_cell.angle_alpha   90.00
_cell.angle_beta   90.00
_cell.angle_gamma   90.00
#
_symmetry.space_group_name_H-M   'P 1'
#
loop_
_entity.id
_entity.type
_entity.pdbx_description
1 polymer ?
#
loop_
_entity_poly.entity_id
_entity_poly.type
_entity_poly.pdbx_seq_one_letter_code
_entity_poly.pdbx_strand_id
1 'polypeptide(L)'
;MIEAEWHAVWRDPEGVLMDITPRPQGMRLNKIAFLADADGHTKGEVLGNVRKNLARSGRRKMVDRYIAQAERAEQALYQADDPEQDALVREEQHKLLELQEALRLGHKPGWA
;
A
#
# COMPACT_ATOMS: atom_id res chain seq x y z
N MET A 1 10.61 -11.51 -6.15
CA MET A 1 9.65 -12.00 -5.15
C MET A 1 8.76 -10.81 -4.85
N ILE A 2 7.50 -10.86 -5.28
CA ILE A 2 6.54 -9.75 -5.11
C ILE A 2 5.64 -10.21 -3.97
N GLU A 3 5.85 -9.66 -2.78
CA GLU A 3 4.90 -9.80 -1.68
C GLU A 3 3.76 -8.80 -1.93
N ALA A 4 2.60 -9.36 -2.23
CA ALA A 4 1.36 -8.60 -2.33
C ALA A 4 0.28 -9.48 -1.69
N GLU A 5 0.18 -9.45 -0.37
CA GLU A 5 -0.92 -10.15 0.30
C GLU A 5 -1.49 -9.26 1.40
N TRP A 6 -2.74 -8.87 1.18
CA TRP A 6 -3.61 -8.33 2.21
C TRP A 6 -3.90 -9.46 3.20
N HIS A 7 -2.98 -9.67 4.14
CA HIS A 7 -3.10 -10.68 5.16
C HIS A 7 -3.87 -10.12 6.35
N ALA A 8 -5.01 -10.74 6.68
CA ALA A 8 -5.75 -10.41 7.88
C ALA A 8 -5.38 -11.39 8.98
N VAL A 9 -4.83 -10.88 10.09
CA VAL A 9 -4.51 -11.67 11.28
C VAL A 9 -5.43 -11.27 12.43
N TRP A 10 -5.92 -12.27 13.17
CA TRP A 10 -6.68 -12.11 14.40
C TRP A 10 -5.86 -12.65 15.57
N ARG A 11 -5.88 -11.95 16.70
CA ARG A 11 -5.33 -12.46 17.96
C ARG A 11 -6.47 -13.03 18.80
N ASP A 12 -6.38 -14.31 19.14
CA ASP A 12 -7.35 -14.94 20.03
C ASP A 12 -7.19 -14.45 21.49
N PRO A 13 -8.15 -14.76 22.39
CA PRO A 13 -8.07 -14.37 23.80
C PRO A 13 -6.83 -14.92 24.54
N GLU A 14 -6.28 -16.04 24.08
CA GLU A 14 -5.08 -16.69 24.60
C GLU A 14 -3.77 -16.05 24.06
N GLY A 15 -3.87 -15.10 23.13
CA GLY A 15 -2.75 -14.35 22.57
C GLY A 15 -2.14 -14.96 21.31
N VAL A 16 -2.73 -16.01 20.75
CA VAL A 16 -2.27 -16.70 19.54
C VAL A 16 -2.70 -15.92 18.30
N LEU A 17 -1.78 -15.71 17.37
CA LEU A 17 -2.06 -15.09 16.08
C LEU A 17 -2.60 -16.13 15.08
N MET A 18 -3.78 -15.86 14.54
CA MET A 18 -4.49 -16.68 13.56
C MET A 18 -4.64 -15.92 12.25
N ASP A 19 -4.26 -16.52 11.12
CA ASP A 19 -4.54 -15.99 9.79
C ASP A 19 -6.02 -16.23 9.44
N ILE A 20 -6.77 -15.16 9.21
CA ILE A 20 -8.19 -15.14 8.87
C ILE A 20 -8.44 -14.72 7.42
N THR A 21 -7.40 -14.66 6.59
CA THR A 21 -7.51 -14.29 5.18
C THR A 21 -8.47 -15.23 4.46
N PRO A 22 -9.56 -14.73 3.82
CA PRO A 22 -10.51 -15.57 3.09
C PRO A 22 -9.83 -16.37 1.98
N ARG A 23 -10.12 -17.66 1.89
CA ARG A 23 -9.45 -18.58 0.95
C ARG A 23 -10.43 -19.15 -0.07
N PRO A 24 -10.03 -19.28 -1.35
CA PRO A 24 -10.80 -20.04 -2.33
C PRO A 24 -11.06 -21.47 -1.84
N GLN A 25 -12.26 -21.98 -2.10
CA GLN A 25 -12.67 -23.32 -1.70
C GLN A 25 -11.71 -24.37 -2.32
N GLY A 26 -11.13 -25.23 -1.47
CA GLY A 26 -10.19 -26.29 -1.89
C GLY A 26 -8.70 -25.90 -1.84
N MET A 27 -8.37 -24.64 -1.56
CA MET A 27 -6.97 -24.24 -1.34
C MET A 27 -6.51 -24.68 0.06
N ARG A 28 -5.65 -25.71 0.11
CA ARG A 28 -4.90 -26.08 1.32
C ARG A 28 -3.50 -25.46 1.26
N LEU A 29 -3.23 -24.48 2.11
CA LEU A 29 -1.85 -24.03 2.34
C LEU A 29 -1.21 -25.00 3.33
N ASN A 30 -0.22 -25.77 2.86
CA ASN A 30 0.49 -26.73 3.71
C ASN A 30 1.46 -26.03 4.67
N LYS A 31 1.82 -24.78 4.40
CA LYS A 31 2.61 -23.88 5.24
C LYS A 31 2.19 -22.45 4.92
N ILE A 32 1.95 -21.65 5.95
CA ILE A 32 1.82 -20.20 5.83
C ILE A 32 3.08 -19.63 6.49
N ALA A 33 3.80 -18.74 5.82
CA ALA A 33 5.06 -18.20 6.30
C ALA A 33 4.85 -17.01 7.25
N PHE A 34 4.04 -17.21 8.29
CA PHE A 34 4.03 -16.27 9.42
C PHE A 34 4.94 -16.82 10.50
N LEU A 35 6.10 -16.19 10.65
CA LEU A 35 6.87 -16.28 11.88
C LEU A 35 6.42 -15.11 12.74
N ALA A 36 5.66 -15.39 13.79
CA ALA A 36 5.41 -14.41 14.82
C ALA A 36 6.75 -14.08 15.47
N ASP A 37 7.35 -12.96 15.07
CA ASP A 37 8.58 -12.47 15.67
C ASP A 37 8.22 -11.58 16.85
N ALA A 38 8.08 -12.20 18.03
CA ALA A 38 7.78 -11.49 19.27
C ALA A 38 8.87 -10.49 19.67
N ASP A 39 10.10 -10.73 19.19
CA ASP A 39 11.27 -9.87 19.37
C ASP A 39 11.59 -9.08 18.08
N GLY A 40 10.64 -9.06 17.14
CA GLY A 40 10.76 -8.47 15.81
C GLY A 40 10.83 -6.97 15.88
N HIS A 41 12.02 -6.47 16.21
CA HIS A 41 12.37 -5.09 15.96
C HIS A 41 12.62 -4.95 14.47
N THR A 42 11.75 -4.24 13.76
CA THR A 42 12.02 -3.71 12.41
C THR A 42 13.18 -2.71 12.52
N LYS A 43 14.41 -3.22 12.59
CA LYS A 43 15.63 -2.41 12.52
C LYS A 43 15.92 -2.16 11.05
N GLY A 44 15.45 -1.02 10.56
CA GLY A 44 15.67 -0.57 9.20
C GLY A 44 14.87 0.69 8.89
N GLU A 45 15.36 1.49 7.96
CA GLU A 45 14.55 2.53 7.33
C GLU A 45 13.56 1.84 6.39
N VAL A 46 12.32 2.31 6.37
CA VAL A 46 11.36 1.78 5.39
C VAL A 46 11.74 2.31 4.01
N LEU A 47 12.31 1.43 3.20
CA LEU A 47 12.65 1.72 1.82
C LEU A 47 11.42 1.42 0.96
N GLY A 48 10.64 2.48 0.69
CA GLY A 48 9.45 2.37 -0.13
C GLY A 48 9.72 1.86 -1.55
N ASN A 49 8.66 1.65 -2.32
CA ASN A 49 8.80 1.11 -3.68
C ASN A 49 9.49 2.11 -4.64
N VAL A 50 10.53 1.65 -5.36
CA VAL A 50 11.18 2.44 -6.41
C VAL A 50 10.32 2.45 -7.67
N ARG A 51 9.82 3.63 -8.05
CA ARG A 51 8.96 3.82 -9.23
C ARG A 51 9.71 4.65 -10.28
N LYS A 52 9.78 4.14 -11.53
CA LYS A 52 10.45 4.84 -12.64
C LYS A 52 9.48 5.09 -13.79
N ASN A 53 9.39 6.33 -14.24
CA ASN A 53 8.57 6.70 -15.39
C ASN A 53 9.18 6.16 -16.70
N LEU A 54 8.45 5.28 -17.38
CA LEU A 54 8.81 4.72 -18.70
C LEU A 54 8.03 5.35 -19.86
N ALA A 55 7.11 6.28 -19.58
CA ALA A 55 6.26 6.86 -20.61
C ALA A 55 7.04 7.73 -21.59
N ARG A 56 6.83 7.48 -22.88
CA ARG A 56 7.18 8.42 -23.95
C ARG A 56 6.18 9.59 -23.94
N SER A 57 6.46 10.65 -24.71
CA SER A 57 5.75 11.94 -24.69
C SER A 57 4.20 11.85 -24.66
N GLY A 58 3.55 12.95 -24.27
CA GLY A 58 2.08 13.03 -24.11
C GLY A 58 1.59 12.68 -22.71
N ARG A 59 2.11 11.61 -22.08
CA ARG A 59 1.69 11.17 -20.73
C ARG A 59 2.75 11.31 -19.63
N ARG A 60 3.97 11.69 -19.99
CA ARG A 60 5.11 11.82 -19.06
C ARG A 60 4.78 12.61 -17.79
N LYS A 61 4.25 13.83 -17.94
CA LYS A 61 3.89 14.70 -16.80
C LYS A 61 2.84 14.10 -15.86
N MET A 62 1.92 13.30 -16.39
CA MET A 62 0.86 12.68 -15.57
C MET A 62 1.39 11.48 -14.81
N VAL A 63 2.28 10.70 -15.43
CA VAL A 63 2.99 9.61 -14.74
C VAL A 63 3.94 10.17 -13.66
N ASP A 64 4.62 11.29 -13.93
CA ASP A 64 5.46 11.96 -12.92
C ASP A 64 4.64 12.40 -11.69
N ARG A 65 3.44 12.98 -11.91
CA ARG A 65 2.52 13.32 -10.82
C ARG A 65 2.05 12.08 -10.04
N TYR A 66 1.74 11.00 -10.74
CA TYR A 66 1.34 9.75 -10.10
C TYR A 66 2.45 9.20 -9.19
N ILE A 67 3.70 9.19 -9.66
CA ILE A 67 4.84 8.73 -8.86
C ILE A 67 5.00 9.59 -7.61
N ALA A 68 5.00 10.92 -7.76
CA ALA A 68 5.11 11.82 -6.61
C ALA A 68 3.94 11.69 -5.62
N GLN A 69 2.72 11.47 -6.11
CA GLN A 69 1.55 11.26 -5.25
C GLN A 69 1.62 9.91 -4.51
N ALA A 70 2.12 8.86 -5.17
CA ALA A 70 2.30 7.56 -4.54
C ALA A 70 3.33 7.62 -3.39
N GLU A 71 4.41 8.38 -3.58
CA GLU A 71 5.42 8.61 -2.52
C GLU A 71 4.81 9.34 -1.31
N ARG A 72 3.96 10.36 -1.54
CA ARG A 72 3.27 11.07 -0.46
C ARG A 72 2.28 10.19 0.31
N ALA A 73 1.48 9.40 -0.40
CA ALA A 73 0.53 8.49 0.23
C ALA A 73 1.25 7.42 1.07
N GLU A 74 2.39 6.93 0.58
CA GLU A 74 3.25 5.99 1.28
C GLU A 74 3.90 6.62 2.53
N GLN A 75 4.40 7.85 2.41
CA GLN A 75 4.94 8.59 3.55
C GLN A 75 3.88 8.92 4.61
N ALA A 76 2.66 9.27 4.20
CA ALA A 76 1.55 9.50 5.12
C ALA A 76 1.19 8.23 5.89
N LEU A 77 1.17 7.07 5.23
CA LEU A 77 0.94 5.78 5.88
C LEU A 77 2.00 5.44 6.92
N TYR A 78 3.27 5.73 6.64
CA TYR A 78 4.36 5.47 7.60
C TYR A 78 4.38 6.43 8.78
N GLN A 79 3.78 7.62 8.65
CA GLN A 79 3.72 8.62 9.70
C GLN A 79 2.41 8.56 10.50
N ALA A 80 1.47 7.69 10.14
CA ALA A 80 0.15 7.62 10.77
C ALA A 80 0.21 6.88 12.12
N ASP A 81 0.35 7.65 13.19
CA ASP A 81 0.26 7.24 14.59
C ASP A 81 -1.00 7.78 15.29
N ASP A 82 -1.74 8.71 14.67
CA ASP A 82 -2.94 9.34 15.25
C ASP A 82 -4.12 9.58 14.24
N PRO A 83 -5.33 9.91 14.74
CA PRO A 83 -6.52 10.12 13.90
C PRO A 83 -6.47 11.31 12.92
N GLU A 84 -5.64 12.33 13.18
CA GLU A 84 -5.45 13.46 12.27
C GLU A 84 -4.59 13.02 11.07
N GLN A 85 -3.59 12.19 11.33
CA GLN A 85 -2.75 11.56 10.30
C GLN A 85 -3.53 10.52 9.49
N ASP A 86 -4.52 9.84 10.07
CA ASP A 86 -5.48 9.00 9.33
C ASP A 86 -6.27 9.78 8.27
N ALA A 87 -6.65 11.03 8.57
CA ALA A 87 -7.35 11.88 7.60
C ALA A 87 -6.43 12.25 6.43
N LEU A 88 -5.16 12.56 6.71
CA LEU A 88 -4.14 12.82 5.70
C LEU A 88 -3.90 11.59 4.82
N VAL A 89 -3.82 10.38 5.40
CA VAL A 89 -3.71 9.12 4.64
C VAL A 89 -4.87 8.99 3.65
N ARG A 90 -6.11 9.21 4.10
CA ARG A 90 -7.30 9.12 3.24
C ARG A 90 -7.27 10.14 2.12
N GLU A 91 -6.85 11.38 2.41
CA GLU A 91 -6.73 12.43 1.41
C GLU A 91 -5.69 12.08 0.33
N GLU A 92 -4.49 11.66 0.75
CA GLU A 92 -3.41 11.33 -0.19
C GLU A 92 -3.74 10.07 -1.02
N GLN A 93 -4.46 9.10 -0.44
CA GLN A 93 -5.00 7.95 -1.16
C GLN A 93 -6.08 8.34 -2.17
N HIS A 94 -6.99 9.26 -1.83
CA HIS A 94 -8.02 9.74 -2.75
C HIS A 94 -7.40 10.39 -4.00
N LYS A 95 -6.44 11.30 -3.80
CA LYS A 95 -5.69 11.94 -4.90
C LYS A 95 -4.97 10.91 -5.77
N LEU A 96 -4.42 9.85 -5.17
CA LEU A 96 -3.77 8.78 -5.90
C LEU A 96 -4.75 8.02 -6.81
N LEU A 97 -5.94 7.69 -6.30
CA LEU A 97 -7.00 7.01 -7.06
C LEU A 97 -7.48 7.84 -8.25
N GLU A 98 -7.67 9.15 -8.06
CA GLU A 98 -8.07 10.05 -9.13
C GLU A 98 -7.00 10.17 -10.22
N LEU A 99 -5.71 10.18 -9.85
CA LEU A 99 -4.61 10.12 -10.81
C LEU A 99 -4.55 8.79 -11.57
N GLN A 100 -4.85 7.66 -10.91
CA GLN A 100 -4.96 6.36 -11.57
C GLN A 100 -6.09 6.34 -12.59
N GLU A 101 -7.26 6.89 -12.22
CA GLU A 101 -8.40 6.94 -13.12
C GLU A 101 -8.15 7.89 -14.30
N ALA A 102 -7.52 9.05 -14.05
CA ALA A 102 -7.07 9.97 -15.09
C ALA A 102 -6.08 9.30 -16.06
N LEU A 103 -5.12 8.52 -15.54
CA LEU A 103 -4.20 7.72 -16.35
C LEU A 103 -4.92 6.66 -17.19
N ARG A 104 -5.95 6.02 -16.63
CA ARG A 104 -6.77 5.00 -17.30
C ARG A 104 -7.60 5.61 -18.43
N LEU A 105 -8.21 6.76 -18.20
CA LEU A 105 -9.08 7.47 -19.15
C LEU A 105 -8.32 8.40 -20.11
N GLY A 106 -7.02 8.62 -19.89
CA GLY A 106 -6.21 9.58 -20.66
C GLY A 106 -6.60 11.04 -20.42
N HIS A 107 -7.27 11.34 -19.32
CA HIS A 107 -7.74 12.69 -18.95
C HIS A 107 -6.79 13.33 -17.93
N LYS A 108 -6.86 14.66 -17.74
CA LYS A 108 -6.10 15.35 -16.68
C LYS A 108 -6.97 15.50 -15.43
N PRO A 109 -6.45 15.21 -14.21
CA PRO A 109 -7.17 15.49 -12.96
C PRO A 109 -7.33 17.00 -12.74
N GLY A 110 -8.36 17.38 -11.99
CA GLY A 110 -8.89 18.75 -11.88
C GLY A 110 -8.25 19.68 -10.86
N TRP A 111 -7.05 19.41 -10.34
CA TRP A 111 -6.42 20.28 -9.32
C TRP A 111 -5.27 21.07 -9.94
N ALA A 112 -5.35 22.39 -9.79
CA ALA A 112 -4.39 23.38 -10.26
C ALA A 112 -3.42 23.77 -9.13
#